data_AF-A0A528D5Q8-F1
#
_entry.id   AF-A0A528D5Q8-F1
#
_cell.length_a   1.000
_cell.length_b   1.000
_cell.length_c   1.000
_cell.angle_alpha   90.00
_cell.angle_beta   90.00
_cell.angle_gamma   90.00
#
_symmetry.space_group_name_H-M   'P 1'
#
loop_
_entity.id
_entity.type
_entity.pdbx_description
1 polymer ?
#
loop_
_entity_poly.entity_id
_entity_poly.type
_entity_poly.pdbx_seq_one_letter_code
_entity_poly.pdbx_strand_id
1 'polypeptide(L)' 'PFRNAVLDGVLDPTRTIQIGIRGSAEYLWEFTYESGMTVVHAEEVTGLGIPAIIEKARKIVGDGPTYIS' A
#
# COMPACT_ATOMS: atom_id res chain seq x y z
N PRO A 1 1.57 -7.74 -10.41
CA PRO A 1 0.17 -8.27 -10.39
C PRO A 1 -0.86 -7.19 -10.07
N PHE A 2 -0.67 -6.43 -8.99
CA PHE A 2 -1.66 -5.46 -8.50
C PHE A 2 -1.94 -4.29 -9.45
N ARG A 3 -0.98 -3.90 -10.30
CA ARG A 3 -1.22 -2.95 -11.40
C ARG A 3 -2.37 -3.41 -12.30
N ASN A 4 -2.32 -4.64 -12.78
CA ASN A 4 -3.37 -5.18 -13.64
C ASN A 4 -4.69 -5.30 -12.88
N ALA A 5 -4.67 -5.71 -11.61
CA ALA A 5 -5.89 -5.78 -10.80
C ALA A 5 -6.60 -4.42 -10.64
N VAL A 6 -5.84 -3.32 -10.53
CA VAL A 6 -6.40 -1.96 -10.56
C VAL A 6 -6.94 -1.61 -11.93
N LEU A 7 -6.18 -1.88 -13.00
CA LEU A 7 -6.62 -1.60 -14.37
C LEU A 7 -7.86 -2.39 -14.78
N ASP A 8 -8.00 -3.62 -14.28
CA ASP A 8 -9.16 -4.50 -14.48
C ASP A 8 -10.34 -4.13 -13.56
N GLY A 9 -10.20 -3.13 -12.68
CA GLY A 9 -11.25 -2.62 -11.80
C GLY A 9 -11.62 -3.55 -10.64
N VAL A 10 -10.84 -4.59 -10.38
CA VAL A 10 -11.10 -5.58 -9.32
C VAL A 10 -10.38 -5.26 -8.00
N LEU A 11 -9.55 -4.22 -7.99
CA LEU A 11 -8.85 -3.72 -6.82
C LEU A 11 -9.02 -2.20 -6.72
N ASP A 12 -9.55 -1.72 -5.59
CA ASP A 12 -9.60 -0.30 -5.28
C ASP A 12 -8.23 0.19 -4.79
N PRO A 13 -7.52 1.04 -5.56
CA PRO A 13 -6.20 1.51 -5.16
C PRO A 13 -6.24 2.43 -3.94
N THR A 14 -7.32 3.18 -3.71
CA THR A 14 -7.42 4.13 -2.59
C THR A 14 -7.57 3.43 -1.24
N ARG A 15 -7.98 2.15 -1.26
CA ARG A 15 -8.07 1.25 -0.10
C ARG A 15 -6.92 0.24 -0.05
N THR A 16 -5.85 0.48 -0.81
CA THR A 16 -4.67 -0.40 -0.87
C THR A 16 -3.48 0.25 -0.16
N ILE A 17 -2.83 -0.52 0.72
CA ILE A 17 -1.58 -0.15 1.39
C ILE A 17 -0.51 -1.21 1.15
N GLN A 18 0.69 -0.79 0.76
CA GLN A 18 1.87 -1.65 0.58
C GLN A 18 2.91 -1.30 1.64
N ILE A 19 3.36 -2.29 2.42
CA ILE A 19 4.22 -2.08 3.59
C ILE A 19 5.56 -2.78 3.39
N GLY A 20 6.65 -2.04 3.64
CA GLY A 20 8.02 -2.56 3.58
C GLY A 20 8.67 -2.44 2.21
N ILE A 21 8.21 -1.52 1.36
CA ILE A 21 8.86 -1.21 0.08
C ILE A 21 10.28 -0.73 0.35
N ARG A 22 11.24 -1.27 -0.40
CA ARG A 22 12.68 -1.01 -0.25
C ARG A 22 13.44 -1.37 -1.53
N GLY A 23 14.66 -0.85 -1.64
CA GLY A 23 15.55 -1.08 -2.78
C GLY A 23 15.53 0.05 -3.81
N SER A 24 16.50 0.04 -4.72
CA SER A 24 16.82 1.16 -5.63
C SER A 24 15.88 1.30 -6.84
N ALA A 25 14.80 0.53 -6.90
CA ALA A 25 13.90 0.52 -8.04
C ALA A 25 12.69 1.46 -7.85
N GLU A 26 12.90 2.62 -7.24
CA GLU A 26 11.85 3.57 -6.87
C GLU A 26 11.05 4.07 -8.08
N TYR A 27 11.69 4.16 -9.26
CA TYR A 27 11.04 4.50 -10.52
C TYR A 27 9.95 3.50 -10.97
N LEU A 28 9.97 2.25 -10.48
CA LEU A 28 8.96 1.24 -10.82
C LEU A 28 7.62 1.47 -10.08
N TRP A 29 7.57 2.37 -9.10
CA TRP A 29 6.43 2.57 -8.21
C TRP A 29 5.60 3.80 -8.56
N GLU A 30 5.91 4.50 -9.66
CA GLU A 30 5.15 5.66 -10.13
C GLU A 30 3.65 5.34 -10.24
N PHE A 31 3.31 4.18 -10.82
CA PHE A 31 1.91 3.72 -10.89
C PHE A 31 1.25 3.57 -9.52
N THR A 32 1.99 3.13 -8.49
CA THR A 32 1.44 2.97 -7.13
C THR A 32 0.99 4.32 -6.58
N TYR A 33 1.80 5.36 -6.75
CA TYR A 33 1.45 6.71 -6.32
C TYR A 33 0.34 7.32 -7.16
N GLU A 34 0.45 7.22 -8.49
CA GLU A 34 -0.53 7.78 -9.43
C GLU A 34 -1.92 7.16 -9.30
N SER A 35 -1.99 5.86 -8.99
CA SER A 35 -3.27 5.17 -8.78
C SER A 35 -3.93 5.52 -7.44
N GLY A 36 -3.22 6.16 -6.51
CA GLY A 36 -3.74 6.52 -5.19
C GLY A 36 -3.52 5.47 -4.10
N MET A 37 -2.65 4.49 -4.33
CA MET A 37 -2.25 3.55 -3.27
C MET A 37 -1.38 4.23 -2.23
N THR A 38 -1.41 3.69 -1.01
CA THR A 38 -0.49 4.12 0.05
C THR A 38 0.73 3.22 0.10
N VAL A 39 1.92 3.82 0.11
CA VAL A 39 3.19 3.12 0.35
C VAL A 39 3.68 3.43 1.76
N VAL A 40 4.25 2.41 2.40
CA VAL A 40 5.07 2.55 3.62
C VAL A 40 6.41 1.91 3.32
N HIS A 41 7.46 2.73 3.33
CA HIS A 41 8.83 2.25 3.13
C HIS A 41 9.33 1.47 4.35
N ALA A 42 10.28 0.56 4.15
CA ALA A 42 10.81 -0.27 5.24
C ALA A 42 11.44 0.57 6.38
N GLU A 43 12.04 1.71 6.03
CA GLU A 43 12.62 2.68 6.96
C GLU A 43 11.54 3.31 7.85
N GLU A 44 10.36 3.60 7.30
CA GLU A 44 9.22 4.15 8.04
C GLU A 44 8.63 3.14 9.03
N VAL A 45 8.66 1.84 8.71
CA VAL A 45 8.17 0.79 9.61
C VAL A 45 8.96 0.80 10.92
N THR A 46 10.28 0.96 10.84
CA THR A 46 11.15 1.02 12.02
C THR A 46 10.95 2.32 12.81
N GLY A 47 10.79 3.44 12.12
CA GLY A 47 10.60 4.75 12.76
C GLY A 47 9.25 4.94 13.44
N LEU A 48 8.15 4.53 12.79
CA LEU A 48 6.78 4.66 13.32
C LEU A 48 6.43 3.55 14.32
N GLY A 49 7.03 2.37 14.15
CA GLY A 49 6.73 1.17 14.94
C GLY A 49 5.44 0.47 14.53
N ILE A 50 5.38 -0.83 14.86
CA ILE A 50 4.30 -1.74 14.44
C ILE A 50 2.89 -1.24 14.81
N PRO A 51 2.61 -0.73 16.03
CA PRO A 51 1.27 -0.26 16.37
C PRO A 51 0.75 0.86 15.46
N ALA A 52 1.59 1.83 15.12
CA ALA A 52 1.22 2.93 14.23
C ALA A 52 0.97 2.46 12.80
N ILE A 53 1.76 1.49 12.32
CA ILE A 53 1.55 0.86 11.01
C ILE A 53 0.21 0.11 10.96
N ILE A 54 -0.14 -0.63 12.02
CA ILE A 54 -1.43 -1.31 12.13
C ILE A 54 -2.57 -0.30 12.08
N GLU A 55 -2.50 0.79 12.85
CA GLU A 55 -3.53 1.83 12.81
C GLU A 55 -3.68 2.47 11.42
N LYS A 56 -2.56 2.79 10.76
CA LYS A 56 -2.56 3.35 9.41
C LYS A 56 -3.20 2.39 8.41
N ALA A 57 -2.80 1.12 8.44
CA ALA A 57 -3.38 0.09 7.57
C ALA A 57 -4.89 -0.03 7.77
N ARG A 58 -5.36 -0.09 9.03
CA ARG A 58 -6.80 -0.13 9.36
C ARG A 58 -7.56 1.10 8.86
N LYS A 59 -6.98 2.30 8.95
CA LYS A 59 -7.61 3.52 8.44
C LYS A 59 -7.78 3.52 6.92
N ILE A 60 -6.77 3.01 6.19
CA ILE A 60 -6.79 2.96 4.72
C ILE A 60 -7.76 1.88 4.24
N VAL A 61 -7.67 0.67 4.79
CA VAL A 61 -8.56 -0.43 4.39
C VAL A 61 -9.95 -0.30 4.99
N GLY A 62 -10.22 0.60 5.95
CA GLY A 62 -11.56 0.80 6.53
C GLY A 62 -12.27 -0.50 6.93
N ASP A 63 -13.59 -0.55 6.74
CA ASP A 63 -14.43 -1.68 7.20
C ASP A 63 -14.94 -2.61 6.08
N GLY A 64 -14.62 -2.31 4.81
CA GLY A 64 -15.02 -3.14 3.67
C GLY A 64 -14.21 -4.43 3.51
N PRO A 65 -14.65 -5.35 2.62
CA PRO A 65 -13.92 -6.58 2.32
C PRO A 65 -12.46 -6.29 1.94
N THR A 66 -11.53 -6.98 2.60
CA THR A 66 -10.10 -6.72 2.47
C THR A 66 -9.36 -8.03 2.28
N TYR A 67 -8.41 -8.04 1.35
CA TYR A 67 -7.51 -9.16 1.08
C TYR A 67 -6.12 -8.88 1.66
N ILE A 68 -5.45 -9.92 2.17
CA ILE A 68 -4.08 -9.85 2.67
C ILE A 68 -3.22 -10.75 1.77
N SER A 69 -2.16 -10.16 1.19
CA SER A 69 -1.21 -10.82 0.29
C SER A 69 0.16 -10.97 0.90
#